data_AF-A0AAW1HN48-F1
#
_entry.id   AF-A0AAW1HN48-F1
#
_cell.length_a   1.000
_cell.length_b   1.000
_cell.length_c   1.000
_cell.angle_alpha   90.00
_cell.angle_beta   90.00
_cell.angle_gamma   90.00
#
_symmetry.space_group_name_H-M   'P 1'
#
loop_
_entity.id
_entity.type
_entity.pdbx_description
1 polymer ?
#
loop_
_entity_poly.entity_id
_entity_poly.type
_entity_poly.pdbx_seq_one_letter_code
_entity_poly.pdbx_strand_id
1 'polypeptide(L)' 'MSITTASFMARREVQNQREDIDTIDRMIAHGEAEYNKWRHPDPYTVPWAPGGSKFCRNPEPPKGIEIIYDYGQEEAELQ' A
#
# COMPACT_ATOMS: atom_id res chain seq x y z
N MET A 1 21.02 11.15 -12.15
CA MET A 1 21.68 10.36 -11.08
C MET A 1 20.72 9.27 -10.64
N SER A 2 20.87 8.05 -11.16
CA SER A 2 20.09 6.89 -10.73
C SER A 2 20.75 6.27 -9.51
N ILE A 3 20.09 6.37 -8.35
CA ILE A 3 20.43 5.54 -7.20
C ILE A 3 20.01 4.13 -7.60
N THR A 4 20.96 3.26 -7.94
CA THR A 4 20.65 1.89 -8.31
C THR A 4 20.34 1.09 -7.04
N THR A 5 19.40 0.14 -7.12
CA THR A 5 19.03 -0.73 -6.00
C THR A 5 20.27 -1.43 -5.38
N ALA A 6 21.26 -1.75 -6.22
CA ALA A 6 22.51 -2.35 -5.78
C ALA A 6 23.32 -1.45 -4.81
N SER A 7 23.41 -0.14 -5.07
CA SER A 7 24.16 0.79 -4.22
C SER A 7 23.51 0.99 -2.85
N PHE A 8 22.18 0.98 -2.79
CA PHE A 8 21.46 1.05 -1.52
C PHE A 8 21.68 -0.21 -0.67
N MET A 9 21.59 -1.39 -1.28
CA MET A 9 21.81 -2.66 -0.57
C MET A 9 23.25 -2.78 -0.06
N ALA A 10 24.25 -2.40 -0.87
CA ALA A 10 25.65 -2.38 -0.43
C ALA A 10 25.86 -1.46 0.78
N ARG A 11 25.23 -0.27 0.80
CA ARG A 11 25.30 0.65 1.95
C ARG A 11 24.67 0.03 3.21
N ARG A 12 23.56 -0.68 3.08
CA ARG A 12 22.88 -1.37 4.19
C ARG A 12 23.73 -2.50 4.76
N GLU A 13 24.37 -3.31 3.92
CA GLU A 13 25.20 -4.44 4.35
C GLU A 13 26.39 -4.01 5.23
N VAL A 14 27.06 -2.90 4.87
CA VAL A 14 28.15 -2.33 5.68
C VAL A 14 27.65 -1.86 7.06
N GLN A 15 26.40 -1.41 7.15
CA GLN A 15 25.82 -0.89 8.40
C GLN A 15 25.29 -1.99 9.34
N ASN A 16 25.09 -3.22 8.83
CA ASN A 16 24.45 -4.33 9.54
C ASN A 16 25.30 -4.95 10.67
N GLN A 17 26.59 -4.63 10.76
CA GLN A 17 27.52 -5.22 11.72
C GLN A 17 27.60 -4.47 13.06
N ARG A 18 26.71 -3.49 13.30
CA ARG A 18 26.74 -2.64 14.50
C ARG A 18 25.82 -3.20 15.58
N GLU A 19 26.31 -3.23 16.83
CA GLU A 19 25.57 -3.79 17.99
C GLU A 19 25.08 -2.71 18.97
N ASP A 20 25.57 -1.48 18.86
CA ASP A 20 25.17 -0.37 19.74
C ASP A 20 23.78 0.19 19.38
N ILE A 21 22.83 0.05 20.30
CA ILE A 21 21.40 0.38 20.11
C ILE A 21 21.21 1.88 19.83
N ASP A 22 21.85 2.75 20.61
CA ASP A 22 21.71 4.21 20.44
C ASP A 22 22.23 4.69 19.07
N THR A 23 23.32 4.07 18.59
CA THR A 23 23.84 4.35 17.25
C THR A 23 22.89 3.84 16.16
N ILE A 24 22.26 2.68 16.34
CA ILE A 24 21.29 2.13 15.40
C ILE A 24 20.09 3.07 15.26
N ASP A 25 19.51 3.53 16.37
CA ASP A 25 18.35 4.42 16.35
C ASP A 25 18.65 5.75 15.62
N ARG A 26 19.82 6.34 15.87
CA ARG A 26 20.25 7.55 15.14
C ARG A 26 20.42 7.30 13.64
N MET A 27 20.90 6.13 13.25
CA MET A 27 21.09 5.77 11.85
C MET A 27 19.75 5.52 11.14
N ILE A 28 18.78 4.91 11.83
CA ILE A 28 17.41 4.74 11.32
C ILE A 28 16.77 6.11 11.09
N ALA A 29 16.83 7.00 12.10
CA ALA A 29 16.29 8.35 11.98
C ALA A 29 16.91 9.14 10.82
N HIS A 30 18.23 9.02 10.62
CA HIS A 30 18.92 9.63 9.48
C HIS A 30 18.45 9.02 8.14
N GLY A 31 18.28 7.70 8.07
CA GLY A 31 17.79 7.01 6.88
C GLY A 31 16.37 7.40 6.51
N GLU A 32 15.47 7.54 7.48
CA GLU A 32 14.10 8.01 7.28
C GLU A 32 14.04 9.47 6.82
N ALA A 33 14.92 10.33 7.34
CA ALA A 33 15.02 11.72 6.90
C ALA A 33 15.49 11.83 5.44
N GLU A 34 16.50 11.04 5.04
CA GLU A 34 16.94 10.97 3.66
C GLU A 34 15.85 10.40 2.75
N TYR A 35 15.17 9.33 3.16
CA TYR A 35 14.06 8.75 2.41
C TYR A 35 12.94 9.78 2.19
N ASN A 36 12.53 10.49 3.24
CA ASN A 36 11.48 11.50 3.17
C ASN A 36 11.83 12.66 2.23
N LYS A 37 13.10 13.07 2.19
CA LYS A 37 13.59 14.12 1.27
C LYS A 37 13.50 13.71 -0.20
N TRP A 38 13.76 12.44 -0.49
CA TRP A 38 13.86 11.94 -1.86
C TRP A 38 12.66 11.08 -2.29
N ARG A 39 11.51 11.22 -1.61
CA ARG A 39 10.29 10.54 -2.02
C ARG A 39 9.82 11.06 -3.38
N HIS A 40 9.44 10.12 -4.24
CA HIS A 40 8.75 10.46 -5.48
C HIS A 40 7.36 11.01 -5.15
N PRO A 41 6.90 12.10 -5.81
CA PRO A 41 5.58 12.68 -5.55
C PRO A 41 4.41 11.74 -5.90
N ASP A 42 4.62 10.81 -6.83
CA ASP A 42 3.63 9.79 -7.24
C ASP A 42 4.26 8.39 -7.18
N PRO A 43 4.26 7.71 -6.02
CA PRO A 43 4.87 6.40 -5.89
C PRO A 43 4.08 5.33 -6.64
N TYR A 44 4.80 4.40 -7.27
CA TYR A 44 4.16 3.26 -7.92
C TYR A 44 3.35 2.44 -6.91
N THR A 45 2.02 2.50 -7.04
CA THR A 45 1.08 1.77 -6.19
C THR A 45 0.43 0.67 -7.01
N VAL A 46 0.43 -0.56 -6.49
CA VAL A 46 -0.17 -1.69 -7.20
C VAL A 46 -1.67 -1.44 -7.41
N PRO A 47 -2.25 -1.80 -8.58
CA PRO A 47 -3.59 -1.35 -8.95
C PRO A 47 -4.70 -1.70 -7.97
N TRP A 48 -4.61 -2.80 -7.23
CA TRP A 48 -5.64 -3.27 -6.30
C TRP A 48 -5.39 -2.86 -4.84
N ALA A 49 -4.25 -2.24 -4.52
CA ALA A 49 -3.99 -1.75 -3.17
C ALA A 49 -4.70 -0.41 -2.94
N PRO A 50 -4.87 0.02 -1.68
CA PRO A 50 -5.36 1.37 -1.38
C PRO A 50 -4.53 2.43 -2.11
N GLY A 51 -5.19 3.34 -2.83
CA GLY A 51 -4.54 4.34 -3.70
C GLY A 51 -4.22 3.83 -5.11
N GLY A 52 -4.48 2.57 -5.42
CA GLY A 52 -4.36 1.98 -6.75
C GLY A 52 -5.58 2.24 -7.63
N SER A 53 -5.37 2.26 -8.94
CA SER A 53 -6.40 2.59 -9.95
C SER A 53 -7.59 1.62 -10.01
N LYS A 54 -7.48 0.43 -9.42
CA LYS A 54 -8.52 -0.61 -9.41
C LYS A 54 -9.05 -0.94 -8.00
N PHE A 55 -8.64 -0.21 -6.96
CA PHE A 55 -8.99 -0.51 -5.56
C PHE A 55 -10.52 -0.61 -5.34
N CYS A 56 -11.29 0.38 -5.79
CA CYS A 56 -12.75 0.41 -5.65
C CYS A 56 -13.50 -0.03 -6.92
N ARG A 57 -12.88 -0.87 -7.77
CA ARG A 57 -13.50 -1.24 -9.05
C ARG A 57 -14.63 -2.25 -8.92
N ASN A 58 -14.55 -3.15 -7.93
CA ASN A 58 -15.58 -4.17 -7.68
C ASN A 58 -15.63 -4.50 -6.17
N PRO A 59 -16.09 -3.58 -5.31
CA PRO A 59 -16.31 -3.89 -3.91
C PRO A 59 -17.41 -4.93 -3.77
N GLU A 60 -17.29 -5.82 -2.78
CA GLU A 60 -18.39 -6.73 -2.42
C GLU A 60 -19.62 -5.91 -1.97
N PRO A 61 -20.84 -6.32 -2.37
CA PRO A 61 -22.04 -5.62 -1.95
C PRO A 61 -22.13 -5.58 -0.41
N PRO A 62 -22.59 -4.46 0.18
CA PRO A 62 -22.70 -4.32 1.62
C PRO A 62 -23.57 -5.42 2.23
N LYS A 63 -23.15 -5.97 3.37
CA LYS A 63 -23.95 -6.94 4.12
C LYS A 63 -25.24 -6.28 4.61
N GLY A 64 -26.39 -6.83 4.24
CA GLY A 64 -27.72 -6.30 4.59
C GLY A 64 -28.48 -5.64 3.43
N ILE A 65 -27.93 -5.64 2.22
CA ILE A 65 -28.65 -5.27 0.99
C ILE A 65 -28.85 -6.55 0.18
N GLU A 66 -30.10 -6.93 -0.06
CA GLU A 66 -30.44 -8.04 -0.94
C GLU A 66 -30.60 -7.53 -2.37
N ILE A 67 -29.98 -8.23 -3.32
CA ILE A 67 -30.24 -7.98 -4.74
C ILE A 67 -31.54 -8.71 -5.07
N ILE A 68 -32.63 -7.95 -5.16
CA ILE A 68 -33.94 -8.47 -5.57
C ILE A 68 -33.88 -8.71 -7.08
N TYR A 69 -33.91 -9.98 -7.48
CA TYR A 69 -33.90 -10.39 -8.89
C TYR A 69 -35.31 -10.45 -9.50
N ASP A 70 -36.33 -10.00 -8.77
CA ASP A 70 -37.73 -10.19 -9.15
C ASP A 70 -38.29 -9.10 -10.09
N TYR A 71 -37.46 -8.17 -10.57
CA TYR A 71 -37.81 -7.15 -11.59
C TYR A 71 -39.20 -6.49 -11.44
N GLY A 72 -39.72 -6.34 -10.22
CA GLY A 72 -41.06 -5.80 -9.95
C GLY A 72 -42.24 -6.79 -10.02
N GLN A 73 -42.01 -8.10 -9.93
CA GLN A 73 -43.05 -9.14 -9.89
C GLN A 73 -43.39 -9.63 -8.47
N GLU A 74 -43.03 -8.87 -7.45
CA GLU A 74 -43.13 -9.25 -6.02
C GLU A 74 -44.58 -9.58 -5.57
N GLU A 75 -45.59 -9.08 -6.32
CA GLU A 75 -47.02 -9.30 -6.04
C GLU A 75 -47.68 -10.41 -6.91
N ALA A 76 -46.99 -10.96 -7.92
CA ALA A 76 -47.63 -11.81 -8.92
C ALA A 76 -47.91 -13.25 -8.47
N GLU A 77 -47.29 -13.71 -7.38
CA GLU A 77 -47.46 -15.09 -6.88
C GLU A 77 -48.49 -15.24 -5.74
N LEU A 78 -49.18 -14.15 -5.35
CA LEU A 78 -50.15 -14.14 -4.24
C LEU A 78 -51.64 -14.09 -4.67
N GLN A 79 -51.97 -14.48 -5.91
CA GLN A 79 -53.34 -14.40 -6.43
C GLN A 79 -53.90 -15.74 -6.93
#